data_AF-A0A7J9EYP4-F1
#
_entry.id   AF-A0A7J9EYP4-F1
#
_cell.length_a   1.000
_cell.length_b   1.000
_cell.length_c   1.000
_cell.angle_alpha   90.00
_cell.angle_beta   90.00
_cell.angle_gamma   90.00
#
_symmetry.space_group_name_H-M   'P 1'
#
loop_
_entity.id
_entity.type
_entity.pdbx_description
1 polymer ?
#
loop_
_entity_poly.entity_id
_entity_poly.type
_entity_poly.pdbx_seq_one_letter_code
_entity_poly.pdbx_strand_id
1 'polypeptide(L)'
;MNSQQKTVTLVKEHMLKLMGFFVEADDNKAELDVNTQIEIVFKSLTKEFVGFRAVYNLGNKELTLTQLMKELQSYELMLNG
;
A
#
# COMPACT_ATOMS: atom_id res chain seq x y z
N MET A 1 3.30 32.33 -2.26
CA MET A 1 3.61 30.98 -1.80
C MET A 1 2.82 30.02 -2.68
N ASN A 2 3.48 29.32 -3.61
CA ASN A 2 2.81 28.34 -4.46
C ASN A 2 2.63 27.05 -3.66
N SER A 3 1.52 26.96 -2.92
CA SER A 3 1.05 25.69 -2.38
C SER A 3 0.45 24.87 -3.53
N GLN A 4 1.31 24.38 -4.42
CA GLN A 4 0.99 23.17 -5.18
C GLN A 4 0.98 22.04 -4.16
N GLN A 5 -0.14 21.91 -3.46
CA GLN A 5 -0.44 20.73 -2.67
C GLN A 5 -0.54 19.59 -3.69
N LYS A 6 0.61 18.94 -3.95
CA LYS A 6 0.68 17.68 -4.69
C LYS A 6 -0.40 16.80 -4.08
N THR A 7 -1.42 16.49 -4.87
CA THR A 7 -2.53 15.59 -4.52
C THR A 7 -2.03 14.14 -4.44
N VAL A 8 -0.93 13.93 -3.72
CA VAL A 8 -0.47 12.61 -3.33
C VAL A 8 -1.24 12.30 -2.06
N THR A 9 -2.26 11.45 -2.18
CA THR A 9 -2.82 10.80 -1.00
C THR A 9 -1.66 10.08 -0.31
N LEU A 10 -1.40 10.43 0.95
CA LEU A 10 -0.32 9.83 1.71
C LEU A 10 -0.53 8.31 1.76
N VAL A 11 0.53 7.53 1.59
CA VAL A 11 0.48 6.06 1.70
C VAL A 11 -0.29 5.63 2.97
N LYS A 12 -0.10 6.36 4.07
CA LYS A 12 -0.82 6.13 5.33
C LYS A 12 -2.35 6.13 5.14
N GLU A 13 -2.88 7.19 4.54
CA GLU A 13 -4.32 7.38 4.37
C GLU A 13 -4.89 6.37 3.37
N HIS A 14 -4.14 6.10 2.31
CA HIS A 14 -4.52 5.11 1.30
C HIS A 14 -4.60 3.69 1.86
N MET A 15 -3.59 3.28 2.64
CA MET A 15 -3.56 1.96 3.29
C MET A 15 -4.69 1.80 4.31
N LEU A 16 -5.00 2.83 5.09
CA LEU A 16 -6.11 2.78 6.05
C LEU A 16 -7.46 2.59 5.35
N LYS A 17 -7.69 3.23 4.20
CA LYS A 17 -8.90 3.02 3.39
C LYS A 17 -9.00 1.58 2.87
N LEU A 18 -7.89 1.03 2.36
CA LEU A 18 -7.86 -0.35 1.88
C LEU A 18 -8.07 -1.36 3.01
N MET A 19 -7.48 -1.14 4.18
CA MET A 19 -7.72 -1.97 5.37
C MET A 19 -9.19 -1.95 5.78
N GLY A 20 -9.84 -0.78 5.77
CA GLY A 20 -11.29 -0.69 6.01
C GLY A 20 -12.10 -1.48 4.98
N PHE A 21 -11.75 -1.38 3.70
CA PHE A 21 -12.37 -2.19 2.63
C PHE A 21 -12.17 -3.70 2.83
N PHE A 22 -10.99 -4.14 3.27
CA PHE A 22 -10.75 -5.57 3.53
C PHE A 22 -11.55 -6.10 4.71
N VAL A 23 -11.71 -5.30 5.77
CA VAL A 23 -12.60 -5.65 6.90
C VAL A 23 -14.05 -5.76 6.41
N GLU A 24 -14.52 -4.80 5.61
CA GLU A 24 -15.88 -4.85 5.05
C GLU A 24 -16.07 -6.05 4.10
N ALA A 25 -15.06 -6.42 3.32
CA ALA A 25 -15.10 -7.60 2.46
C ALA A 25 -15.22 -8.89 3.28
N ASP A 26 -14.46 -9.00 4.38
CA ASP A 26 -14.51 -10.14 5.30
C ASP A 26 -15.89 -10.27 5.98
N ASP A 27 -16.45 -9.14 6.46
CA ASP A 27 -17.81 -9.09 7.02
C ASP A 27 -18.88 -9.56 6.01
N ASN A 28 -18.64 -9.32 4.72
CA ASN A 28 -19.48 -9.76 3.61
C ASN A 28 -19.17 -11.19 3.11
N LYS A 29 -18.33 -11.95 3.83
CA LYS A 29 -17.88 -13.31 3.47
C LYS A 29 -17.14 -13.40 2.13
N ALA A 30 -16.62 -12.27 1.64
CA ALA A 30 -15.65 -12.23 0.56
C ALA A 30 -14.25 -12.36 1.17
N GLU A 31 -13.92 -13.55 1.68
CA GLU A 31 -12.61 -13.83 2.27
C GLU A 31 -11.51 -13.56 1.24
N LEU A 32 -10.75 -12.48 1.47
CA LEU A 32 -9.57 -12.15 0.69
C LEU A 32 -8.35 -12.65 1.46
N ASP A 33 -7.64 -13.62 0.92
CA ASP A 33 -6.37 -14.04 1.52
C ASP A 33 -5.34 -12.90 1.49
N VAL A 34 -4.33 -13.00 2.36
CA VAL A 34 -3.32 -11.95 2.51
C VAL A 34 -2.60 -11.64 1.20
N ASN A 35 -2.33 -12.62 0.34
CA ASN A 35 -1.66 -12.38 -0.95
C ASN A 35 -2.58 -11.61 -1.90
N THR A 36 -3.87 -11.93 -1.92
CA THR A 36 -4.86 -11.16 -2.68
C THR A 36 -4.96 -9.71 -2.18
N GLN A 37 -4.99 -9.50 -0.86
CA GLN A 37 -5.00 -8.14 -0.29
C GLN A 37 -3.74 -7.35 -0.66
N ILE A 38 -2.56 -7.97 -0.59
CA ILE A 38 -1.28 -7.35 -0.98
C ILE A 38 -1.27 -7.01 -2.48
N GLU A 39 -1.79 -7.88 -3.33
CA GLU A 39 -1.90 -7.60 -4.76
C GLU A 39 -2.85 -6.45 -5.06
N ILE A 40 -3.96 -6.32 -4.33
CA ILE A 40 -4.86 -5.16 -4.43
C ILE A 40 -4.12 -3.88 -4.04
N VAL A 41 -3.36 -3.91 -2.93
CA VAL A 41 -2.51 -2.78 -2.53
C VAL A 41 -1.58 -2.40 -3.68
N PHE A 42 -0.78 -3.34 -4.21
CA PHE A 42 0.16 -3.02 -5.28
C PHE A 42 -0.48 -2.49 -6.55
N LYS A 43 -1.67 -2.99 -6.92
CA LYS A 43 -2.41 -2.50 -8.10
C LYS A 43 -2.96 -1.08 -7.91
N SER A 44 -3.17 -0.66 -6.66
CA SER A 44 -3.71 0.66 -6.32
C SER A 44 -2.64 1.75 -6.16
N LEU A 45 -1.36 1.39 -6.05
CA LEU A 45 -0.25 2.33 -5.90
C LEU A 45 0.10 3.02 -7.22
N THR A 46 0.70 4.21 -7.13
CA THR A 46 1.22 4.93 -8.30
C THR A 46 2.44 4.24 -8.89
N LYS A 47 2.78 4.57 -10.14
CA LYS A 47 3.95 4.04 -10.85
C LYS A 47 5.30 4.26 -10.14
N GLU A 48 5.36 5.19 -9.19
CA GLU A 48 6.56 5.49 -8.40
C GLU A 48 6.94 4.32 -7.46
N PHE A 49 5.96 3.46 -7.14
CA PHE A 49 6.15 2.28 -6.30
C PHE A 49 6.53 1.00 -7.07
N VAL A 50 6.72 1.06 -8.40
CA VAL A 50 7.12 -0.10 -9.21
C VAL A 50 8.44 -0.71 -8.72
N GLY A 51 9.40 0.13 -8.33
CA GLY A 51 10.68 -0.31 -7.77
C GLY A 51 10.50 -1.08 -6.46
N PHE A 52 9.66 -0.56 -5.55
CA PHE A 52 9.32 -1.24 -4.30
C PHE A 52 8.70 -2.62 -4.55
N ARG A 53 7.72 -2.71 -5.47
CA ARG A 53 7.06 -3.98 -5.81
C ARG A 53 8.06 -5.00 -6.35
N ALA A 54 8.99 -4.59 -7.20
CA ALA A 54 10.02 -5.48 -7.73
C ALA A 54 10.90 -6.05 -6.60
N VAL A 55 11.34 -5.22 -5.66
CA VAL A 55 12.14 -5.66 -4.50
C VAL A 55 11.35 -6.59 -3.59
N TYR A 56 10.08 -6.27 -3.33
CA TYR A 56 9.19 -7.11 -2.53
C TYR A 56 9.05 -8.52 -3.13
N ASN A 57 8.76 -8.60 -4.44
CA ASN A 57 8.60 -9.86 -5.15
C ASN A 57 9.89 -10.70 -5.19
N LEU A 58 11.05 -10.06 -5.30
CA LEU A 58 12.35 -10.73 -5.27
C LEU A 58 12.71 -11.26 -3.87
N GLY A 59 12.28 -10.55 -2.82
CA GLY A 59 12.59 -10.89 -1.44
C GLY A 59 11.74 -12.02 -0.86
N ASN A 60 10.72 -12.49 -1.58
CA ASN A 60 9.71 -13.46 -1.11
C ASN A 60 9.23 -13.17 0.32
N LYS A 61 8.95 -11.90 0.62
CA LYS A 61 8.60 -11.46 1.97
C LYS A 61 7.13 -11.75 2.26
N GLU A 62 6.84 -12.60 3.22
CA GLU A 62 5.50 -12.73 3.79
C GLU A 62 5.26 -11.62 4.83
N LEU A 63 4.85 -10.44 4.35
CA LEU A 63 4.51 -9.31 5.21
C LEU A 63 3.04 -9.34 5.57
N THR A 64 2.73 -9.03 6.83
CA THR A 64 1.39 -8.58 7.22
C THR A 64 1.08 -7.22 6.60
N LEU A 65 -0.19 -6.87 6.43
CA LEU A 65 -0.59 -5.54 5.91
C LEU A 65 -0.01 -4.37 6.71
N THR A 66 0.11 -4.52 8.03
CA THR A 66 0.70 -3.49 8.90
C THR A 66 2.20 -3.32 8.65
N GLN A 67 2.93 -4.41 8.38
CA GLN A 67 4.34 -4.33 8.00
C GLN A 67 4.50 -3.72 6.60
N LEU A 68 3.67 -4.15 5.64
CA LEU A 68 3.65 -3.58 4.30
C LEU A 68 3.41 -2.06 4.32
N MET A 69 2.44 -1.61 5.12
CA MET A 69 2.15 -0.18 5.31
C MET A 69 3.38 0.59 5.79
N LYS A 70 4.11 0.07 6.80
CA LYS A 70 5.33 0.71 7.31
C LYS A 70 6.42 0.79 6.24
N GLU A 71 6.66 -0.30 5.50
CA GLU A 71 7.68 -0.31 4.43
C GLU A 71 7.31 0.66 3.29
N LEU A 72 6.03 0.73 2.90
CA LEU A 72 5.55 1.67 1.89
C LEU A 72 5.69 3.13 2.36
N GLN A 73 5.40 3.43 3.63
CA GLN A 73 5.61 4.78 4.20
C GLN A 73 7.08 5.17 4.22
N SER A 74 7.98 4.24 4.59
CA SER A 74 9.42 4.48 4.52
C SER A 74 9.88 4.76 3.08
N TYR A 75 9.36 4.02 2.10
CA TYR A 75 9.67 4.23 0.69
C TYR A 75 9.12 5.57 0.17
N GLU A 76 7.90 5.95 0.55
CA GLU A 76 7.31 7.27 0.25
C GLU A 76 8.19 8.43 0.78
N LEU A 77 8.76 8.29 1.98
CA LEU A 77 9.69 9.27 2.53
C LEU A 77 10.99 9.35 1.72
N MET A 78 11.51 8.22 1.22
CA MET A 78 12.70 8.20 0.36
C MET A 78 12.46 8.82 -1.01
N LEU A 79 11.24 8.73 -1.56
CA LEU A 79 10.87 9.36 -2.83
C LEU A 79 10.72 10.88 -2.73
N ASN A 80 10.35 11.38 -1.54
CA ASN A 80 10.04 12.78 -1.28
C ASN A 80 11.20 13.57 -0.64
N GLY A 81 12.25 12.88 -0.18
CA GLY A 81 13.48 13.47 0.37
C GLY A 81 14.53 13.73 -0.70
#